data_AF-A0ABD3MSD1-F1
#
_entry.id   AF-A0ABD3MSD1-F1
#
_cell.length_a   1.000
_cell.length_b   1.000
_cell.length_c   1.000
_cell.angle_alpha   90.00
_cell.angle_beta   90.00
_cell.angle_gamma   90.00
#
_symmetry.space_group_name_H-M   'P 1'
#
loop_
_entity.id
_entity.type
_entity.pdbx_description
1 polymer ?
#
loop_
_entity_poly.entity_id
_entity_poly.type
_entity_poly.pdbx_seq_one_letter_code
_entity_poly.pdbx_strand_id
1 'polypeptide(L)'
;MMAAIVMTVVVISFVDLLASWLLFDSSIHRNVHRPIVPSASITARDGVAALPPVSYRRQDGIVGEGGAASSSSLVLSSTAATASCASENIWSLPNGRVQFDCPLSFAGLSMQNGEIKSDSSISSSISLWDPTLLGSGGSGAVFSFSTRNNFNNVSPISTPNTNKQTIRNNHDRIAIKVSWKQSRASVVNECSILQSLENVPHVVRCLGQPNPYPYEDGRVMIALNPVVTSDTSPDSITSSVNNVKPGVAQINAVKCILETMVGMLQSGVYTIDVQPLIDRDSGDVIFIDFTEAHRFSYPITSMDESALVGFCTEMLALIPDSLKEVASEMLKQELQSSDEMMKSPLPEKVVDVLERIWFG
;
A
#
# COMPACT_ATOMS: atom_id res chain seq x y z
N MET A 1 -27.95 33.19 44.43
CA MET A 1 -26.97 32.27 45.06
C MET A 1 -27.08 30.87 44.44
N MET A 2 -26.91 30.75 43.12
CA MET A 2 -27.06 29.48 42.38
C MET A 2 -26.20 29.48 41.08
N ALA A 3 -24.98 30.00 41.14
CA ALA A 3 -24.11 30.15 39.97
C ALA A 3 -22.66 29.68 40.19
N ALA A 4 -22.39 28.89 41.24
CA ALA A 4 -21.01 28.52 41.60
C ALA A 4 -20.73 27.00 41.65
N ILE A 5 -21.69 26.13 41.30
CA ILE A 5 -21.53 24.67 41.45
C ILE A 5 -21.24 23.94 40.12
N VAL A 6 -21.42 24.59 38.96
CA VAL A 6 -21.27 23.93 37.66
C VAL A 6 -19.81 23.90 37.14
N MET A 7 -18.93 24.77 37.63
CA MET A 7 -17.53 24.78 37.16
C MET A 7 -16.62 23.74 37.82
N THR A 8 -16.99 23.17 38.97
CA THR A 8 -16.10 22.24 39.69
C THR A 8 -16.17 20.81 39.15
N VAL A 9 -17.25 20.44 38.45
CA VAL A 9 -17.42 19.07 37.91
C VAL A 9 -16.67 18.88 36.58
N VAL A 10 -16.47 19.95 35.79
CA VAL A 10 -15.80 19.85 34.48
C VAL A 10 -14.26 19.78 34.62
N VAL A 11 -13.69 20.34 35.68
CA VAL A 11 -12.22 20.32 35.89
C VAL A 11 -11.72 18.96 36.37
N ILE A 12 -12.55 18.18 37.10
CA ILE A 12 -12.11 16.88 37.64
C ILE A 12 -12.01 15.82 36.54
N SER A 13 -12.91 15.83 35.55
CA SER A 13 -12.84 14.87 34.43
C SER A 13 -11.67 15.08 33.47
N PHE A 14 -11.07 16.27 33.44
CA PHE A 14 -9.90 16.56 32.60
C PHE A 14 -8.58 16.14 33.25
N VAL A 15 -8.51 16.11 34.58
CA VAL A 15 -7.30 15.70 35.32
C VAL A 15 -7.12 14.17 35.30
N ASP A 16 -8.21 13.40 35.29
CA ASP A 16 -8.15 11.93 35.22
C ASP A 16 -7.77 11.42 33.81
N LEU A 17 -8.10 12.17 32.75
CA LEU A 17 -7.65 11.88 31.38
C LEU A 17 -6.17 12.21 31.18
N LEU A 18 -5.65 13.26 31.84
CA LEU A 18 -4.23 13.61 31.82
C LEU A 18 -3.38 12.63 32.66
N ALA A 19 -3.92 12.10 33.76
CA ALA A 19 -3.23 11.12 34.60
C ALA A 19 -3.10 9.74 33.91
N SER A 20 -4.06 9.36 33.05
CA SER A 20 -3.93 8.16 32.21
C SER A 20 -2.91 8.33 31.07
N TRP A 21 -2.71 9.56 30.59
CA TRP A 21 -1.68 9.88 29.59
C TRP A 21 -0.25 9.86 30.18
N LEU A 22 -0.07 10.27 31.44
CA LEU A 22 1.24 10.29 32.11
C LEU A 22 1.74 8.90 32.59
N LEU A 23 0.90 7.86 32.53
CA LEU A 23 1.29 6.48 32.85
C LEU A 23 1.58 5.61 31.63
N PHE A 24 1.43 6.15 30.41
CA PHE A 24 1.83 5.49 29.16
C PHE A 24 3.19 5.96 28.63
N ASP A 25 3.90 6.82 29.37
CA ASP A 25 5.26 7.24 29.04
C ASP A 25 6.30 6.28 29.62
N SER A 26 6.46 5.12 28.99
CA SER A 26 7.62 4.22 29.17
C SER A 26 7.76 3.25 27.99
N SER A 27 7.84 3.76 26.76
CA SER A 27 8.60 3.10 25.67
C SER A 27 8.71 3.97 24.39
N ILE A 28 8.99 5.27 24.53
CA ILE A 28 9.51 6.05 23.39
C ILE A 28 11.04 6.01 23.46
N HIS A 29 11.62 5.05 22.75
CA HIS A 29 13.05 5.05 22.51
C HIS A 29 13.41 6.30 21.69
N ARG A 30 14.05 7.26 22.37
CA ARG A 30 14.70 8.42 21.75
C ARG A 30 15.64 7.96 20.63
N ASN A 31 15.39 8.46 19.42
CA ASN A 31 16.37 8.51 18.34
C ASN A 31 17.54 9.40 18.76
N VAL A 32 18.56 8.78 19.36
CA VAL A 32 19.89 9.38 19.51
C VAL A 32 20.65 9.09 18.23
N HIS A 33 21.08 10.16 17.55
CA HIS A 33 22.02 10.14 16.44
C HIS A 33 23.13 9.11 16.64
N ARG A 34 23.26 8.17 15.70
CA ARG A 34 24.51 7.47 15.42
C ARG A 34 24.91 7.68 13.95
N PRO A 35 26.22 7.77 13.68
CA PRO A 35 26.73 8.15 12.38
C PRO A 35 26.60 7.01 11.37
N ILE A 36 26.40 7.42 10.12
CA ILE A 36 26.44 6.59 8.92
C ILE A 36 27.77 5.84 8.88
N VAL A 37 27.72 4.51 8.96
CA VAL A 37 28.83 3.63 8.61
C VAL A 37 28.59 3.14 7.18
N PRO A 38 29.58 3.23 6.28
CA PRO A 38 29.39 2.87 4.87
C PRO A 38 29.17 1.37 4.70
N SER A 39 28.25 1.03 3.79
CA SER A 39 27.92 -0.32 3.35
C SER A 39 29.16 -1.09 2.93
N ALA A 40 29.45 -2.19 3.64
CA ALA A 40 30.43 -3.16 3.19
C ALA A 40 29.85 -3.96 2.01
N SER A 41 30.54 -3.91 0.87
CA SER A 41 30.31 -4.77 -0.29
C SER A 41 30.44 -6.25 0.09
N ILE A 42 29.38 -7.04 -0.14
CA ILE A 42 29.46 -8.50 -0.05
C ILE A 42 30.05 -9.01 -1.36
N THR A 43 31.36 -9.28 -1.36
CA THR A 43 32.02 -10.12 -2.35
C THR A 43 31.60 -11.58 -2.16
N ALA A 44 31.01 -12.16 -3.22
CA ALA A 44 30.82 -13.60 -3.34
C ALA A 44 32.17 -14.31 -3.25
N ARG A 45 32.27 -15.34 -2.40
CA ARG A 45 33.45 -16.18 -2.28
C ARG A 45 33.10 -17.57 -2.76
N ASP A 46 33.64 -17.92 -3.93
CA ASP A 46 33.66 -19.29 -4.44
C ASP A 46 34.38 -20.21 -3.44
N GLY A 47 33.75 -21.34 -3.14
CA GLY A 47 34.25 -22.33 -2.19
C GLY A 47 33.70 -23.71 -2.54
N VAL A 48 34.31 -24.33 -3.54
CA VAL A 48 34.12 -25.73 -3.92
C VAL A 48 34.53 -26.65 -2.76
N ALA A 49 33.63 -27.54 -2.33
CA ALA A 49 33.98 -28.76 -1.62
C ALA A 49 33.04 -29.89 -2.06
N ALA A 50 33.57 -30.76 -2.92
CA ALA A 50 32.98 -32.02 -3.32
C ALA A 50 33.18 -33.08 -2.23
N LEU A 51 32.24 -34.04 -2.12
CA LEU A 51 32.37 -35.46 -1.71
C LEU A 51 30.95 -36.09 -1.52
N PRO A 52 30.77 -37.43 -1.55
CA PRO A 52 30.72 -38.34 -2.70
C PRO A 52 29.32 -38.99 -2.89
N PRO A 53 29.08 -39.79 -3.97
CA PRO A 53 27.75 -40.32 -4.26
C PRO A 53 27.45 -41.60 -3.45
N VAL A 54 26.25 -41.65 -2.86
CA VAL A 54 25.69 -42.89 -2.30
C VAL A 54 24.85 -43.57 -3.38
N SER A 55 25.39 -44.69 -3.85
CA SER A 55 24.73 -45.67 -4.70
C SER A 55 23.66 -46.43 -3.88
N TYR A 56 22.40 -46.42 -4.33
CA TYR A 56 21.45 -47.47 -3.96
C TYR A 56 21.00 -48.23 -5.21
N ARG A 57 21.23 -49.55 -5.13
CA ARG A 57 21.03 -50.54 -6.17
C ARG A 57 19.64 -51.16 -6.02
N ARG A 58 18.90 -51.10 -7.12
CA ARG A 58 17.86 -52.01 -7.66
C ARG A 58 17.45 -53.23 -6.83
N GLN A 59 16.13 -53.45 -6.73
CA GLN A 59 15.54 -54.78 -6.87
C GLN A 59 14.19 -54.69 -7.61
N ASP A 60 13.96 -55.71 -8.43
CA ASP A 60 13.02 -55.80 -9.55
C ASP A 60 11.57 -56.16 -9.16
N GLY A 61 10.64 -55.92 -10.09
CA GLY A 61 9.27 -56.42 -10.04
C GLY A 61 8.47 -56.14 -11.33
N ILE A 62 8.57 -57.05 -12.30
CA ILE A 62 7.81 -57.20 -13.56
C ILE A 62 6.37 -57.69 -13.18
N VAL A 63 5.23 -57.30 -13.78
CA VAL A 63 4.60 -57.73 -15.07
C VAL A 63 3.27 -56.98 -15.20
N GLY A 64 2.88 -56.56 -16.41
CA GLY A 64 1.47 -56.25 -16.73
C GLY A 64 1.26 -55.54 -18.07
N GLU A 65 0.89 -56.31 -19.09
CA GLU A 65 0.69 -55.96 -20.50
C GLU A 65 -0.48 -54.99 -20.77
N GLY A 66 -0.43 -54.31 -21.94
CA GLY A 66 -1.63 -54.07 -22.75
C GLY A 66 -1.76 -52.69 -23.39
N GLY A 67 -1.76 -52.65 -24.73
CA GLY A 67 -2.56 -51.66 -25.48
C GLY A 67 -1.80 -50.71 -26.41
N ALA A 68 -1.59 -51.15 -27.65
CA ALA A 68 -1.19 -50.31 -28.76
C ALA A 68 -2.38 -49.45 -29.26
N ALA A 69 -2.15 -48.15 -29.47
CA ALA A 69 -2.87 -47.37 -30.48
C ALA A 69 -1.98 -46.19 -30.91
N SER A 70 -1.46 -46.31 -32.13
CA SER A 70 -0.76 -45.27 -32.87
C SER A 70 -1.78 -44.25 -33.37
N SER A 71 -1.55 -42.97 -33.13
CA SER A 71 -2.19 -41.88 -33.87
C SER A 71 -1.26 -40.68 -33.88
N SER A 72 -0.61 -40.51 -35.03
CA SER A 72 0.28 -39.42 -35.36
C SER A 72 -0.50 -38.11 -35.45
N SER A 73 -0.20 -37.14 -34.59
CA SER A 73 -0.51 -35.74 -34.83
C SER A 73 0.77 -34.91 -34.77
N LEU A 74 1.14 -34.36 -35.93
CA LEU A 74 2.08 -33.26 -36.07
C LEU A 74 1.48 -32.06 -35.32
N VAL A 75 2.08 -31.71 -34.18
CA VAL A 75 1.90 -30.38 -33.58
C VAL A 75 3.26 -29.70 -33.61
N LEU A 76 3.31 -28.63 -34.38
CA LEU A 76 4.41 -27.71 -34.53
C LEU A 76 4.98 -27.36 -33.15
N SER A 77 6.22 -27.79 -32.92
CA SER A 77 7.09 -27.23 -31.91
C SER A 77 7.33 -25.77 -32.30
N SER A 78 6.48 -24.87 -31.78
CA SER A 78 6.87 -23.48 -31.62
C SER A 78 7.91 -23.48 -30.51
N THR A 79 9.19 -23.45 -30.90
CA THR A 79 10.25 -22.91 -30.05
C THR A 79 9.94 -21.44 -29.84
N ALA A 80 8.99 -21.13 -28.96
CA ALA A 80 8.85 -19.83 -28.36
C ALA A 80 10.21 -19.54 -27.71
N ALA A 81 10.88 -18.51 -28.19
CA ALA A 81 12.06 -17.97 -27.54
C ALA A 81 11.66 -17.71 -26.08
N THR A 82 12.13 -18.56 -25.18
CA THR A 82 11.99 -18.37 -23.75
C THR A 82 12.76 -17.11 -23.41
N ALA A 83 12.03 -16.01 -23.28
CA ALA A 83 12.54 -14.80 -22.65
C ALA A 83 13.06 -15.23 -21.27
N SER A 84 14.38 -15.27 -21.17
CA SER A 84 15.10 -15.72 -19.99
C SER A 84 14.77 -14.80 -18.83
N CYS A 85 13.84 -15.20 -17.97
CA CYS A 85 13.73 -14.70 -16.60
C CYS A 85 15.01 -15.12 -15.87
N ALA A 86 16.05 -14.29 -16.03
CA ALA A 86 17.45 -14.66 -15.80
C ALA A 86 17.89 -14.65 -14.32
N SER A 87 16.94 -14.59 -13.38
CA SER A 87 17.24 -14.68 -11.95
C SER A 87 16.07 -15.32 -11.22
N GLU A 88 16.39 -16.18 -10.26
CA GLU A 88 15.44 -16.63 -9.26
C GLU A 88 14.78 -15.42 -8.59
N ASN A 89 13.49 -15.15 -8.92
CA ASN A 89 12.68 -14.12 -8.27
C ASN A 89 12.32 -14.58 -6.85
N ILE A 90 13.34 -14.66 -5.99
CA ILE A 90 13.27 -15.16 -4.63
C ILE A 90 13.89 -14.14 -3.68
N TRP A 91 13.13 -13.75 -2.66
CA TRP A 91 13.56 -12.88 -1.57
C TRP A 91 13.47 -13.64 -0.25
N SER A 92 14.56 -13.66 0.50
CA SER A 92 14.61 -14.14 1.88
C SER A 92 14.45 -12.97 2.83
N LEU A 93 13.26 -12.80 3.39
CA LEU A 93 12.90 -11.70 4.29
C LEU A 93 12.83 -12.20 5.74
N PRO A 94 12.91 -11.32 6.76
CA PRO A 94 12.92 -11.73 8.16
C PRO A 94 11.74 -12.63 8.58
N ASN A 95 10.57 -12.41 7.97
CA ASN A 95 9.33 -13.14 8.28
C ASN A 95 9.05 -14.32 7.33
N GLY A 96 9.94 -14.62 6.40
CA GLY A 96 9.80 -15.75 5.48
C GLY A 96 10.30 -15.47 4.07
N ARG A 97 10.19 -16.49 3.22
CA ARG A 97 10.57 -16.41 1.81
C ARG A 97 9.40 -15.91 0.97
N VAL A 98 9.69 -15.08 -0.04
CA VAL A 98 8.75 -14.74 -1.11
C VAL A 98 9.38 -15.10 -2.44
N GLN A 99 8.63 -15.80 -3.26
CA GLN A 99 8.94 -16.20 -4.62
C GLN A 99 7.81 -15.79 -5.58
N PHE A 100 8.16 -15.48 -6.82
CA PHE A 100 7.19 -15.26 -7.91
C PHE A 100 7.57 -16.03 -9.18
N ASP A 101 6.55 -16.47 -9.92
CA ASP A 101 6.71 -16.92 -11.30
C ASP A 101 7.01 -15.69 -12.18
N CYS A 102 7.60 -15.93 -13.35
CA CYS A 102 7.91 -14.90 -14.31
C CYS A 102 7.43 -15.36 -15.69
N PRO A 103 6.29 -14.85 -16.19
CA PRO A 103 5.42 -13.85 -15.55
C PRO A 103 4.59 -14.41 -14.38
N LEU A 104 4.23 -13.54 -13.44
CA LEU A 104 3.21 -13.82 -12.43
C LEU A 104 1.82 -13.64 -13.07
N SER A 105 1.02 -14.71 -13.09
CA SER A 105 -0.39 -14.63 -13.50
C SER A 105 -1.25 -14.16 -12.33
N PHE A 106 -1.88 -12.99 -12.45
CA PHE A 106 -2.77 -12.44 -11.43
C PHE A 106 -4.19 -12.30 -11.98
N ALA A 107 -5.16 -12.93 -11.31
CA ALA A 107 -6.55 -12.94 -11.75
C ALA A 107 -7.33 -11.73 -11.20
N GLY A 108 -8.37 -11.31 -11.93
CA GLY A 108 -9.42 -10.43 -11.42
C GLY A 108 -9.03 -8.96 -11.26
N LEU A 109 -7.99 -8.48 -11.94
CA LEU A 109 -7.64 -7.06 -11.93
C LEU A 109 -8.67 -6.23 -12.69
N SER A 110 -9.22 -5.21 -12.05
CA SER A 110 -10.07 -4.19 -12.67
C SER A 110 -9.27 -2.90 -12.80
N MET A 111 -8.90 -2.49 -14.01
CA MET A 111 -8.24 -1.21 -14.25
C MET A 111 -9.29 -0.16 -14.64
N GLN A 112 -9.62 0.75 -13.72
CA GLN A 112 -10.67 1.77 -13.94
C GLN A 112 -10.29 2.88 -14.92
N ASN A 113 -9.00 3.06 -15.28
CA ASN A 113 -8.52 4.22 -16.06
C ASN A 113 -8.11 3.92 -17.52
N GLY A 114 -8.42 2.74 -18.04
CA GLY A 114 -8.33 2.44 -19.45
C GLY A 114 -9.65 1.83 -19.87
N GLU A 115 -10.34 2.46 -20.82
CA GLU A 115 -11.62 2.03 -21.35
C GLU A 115 -11.57 0.55 -21.77
N ILE A 116 -11.97 -0.35 -20.88
CA ILE A 116 -12.44 -1.68 -21.25
C ILE A 116 -13.82 -1.81 -20.62
N LYS A 117 -14.84 -1.39 -21.38
CA LYS A 117 -16.17 -1.95 -21.27
C LYS A 117 -16.06 -3.45 -21.59
N SER A 118 -15.66 -4.25 -20.61
CA SER A 118 -15.77 -5.69 -20.70
C SER A 118 -17.18 -6.05 -20.24
N ASP A 119 -18.04 -6.29 -21.23
CA ASP A 119 -19.23 -7.10 -21.04
C ASP A 119 -18.84 -8.34 -20.22
N SER A 120 -19.58 -8.53 -19.14
CA SER A 120 -19.49 -9.61 -18.17
C SER A 120 -19.01 -10.95 -18.74
N SER A 121 -17.90 -11.49 -18.23
CA SER A 121 -17.71 -12.92 -17.84
C SER A 121 -16.31 -13.50 -18.02
N ILE A 122 -15.35 -12.80 -18.64
CA ILE A 122 -13.99 -13.34 -18.77
C ILE A 122 -13.11 -12.74 -17.67
N SER A 123 -12.83 -13.53 -16.63
CA SER A 123 -11.76 -13.27 -15.67
C SER A 123 -10.44 -13.23 -16.45
N SER A 124 -10.04 -12.04 -16.91
CA SER A 124 -8.77 -11.86 -17.59
C SER A 124 -7.68 -11.90 -16.53
N SER A 125 -6.85 -12.95 -16.58
CA SER A 125 -5.59 -12.92 -15.86
C SER A 125 -4.64 -11.97 -16.58
N ILE A 126 -3.97 -11.12 -15.81
CA ILE A 126 -2.92 -10.23 -16.31
C ILE A 126 -1.57 -10.86 -15.97
N SER A 127 -0.65 -10.84 -16.93
CA SER A 127 0.73 -11.28 -16.74
C SER A 127 1.57 -10.11 -16.23
N LEU A 128 2.19 -10.30 -15.07
CA LEU A 128 2.99 -9.31 -14.37
C LEU A 128 4.46 -9.70 -14.42
N TRP A 129 5.31 -8.70 -14.69
CA TRP A 129 6.73 -8.90 -14.99
C TRP A 129 7.61 -8.06 -14.06
N ASP A 130 8.90 -8.38 -14.03
CA ASP A 130 9.97 -7.59 -13.39
C ASP A 130 9.66 -7.16 -11.94
N PRO A 131 9.40 -8.12 -11.04
CA PRO A 131 9.17 -7.83 -9.63
C PRO A 131 10.34 -7.06 -9.00
N THR A 132 10.03 -5.95 -8.33
CA THR A 132 10.99 -5.17 -7.55
C THR A 132 10.45 -4.97 -6.15
N LEU A 133 11.18 -5.41 -5.13
CA LEU A 133 10.80 -5.21 -3.72
C LEU A 133 10.72 -3.71 -3.41
N LEU A 134 9.55 -3.25 -2.97
CA LEU A 134 9.33 -1.88 -2.51
C LEU A 134 9.54 -1.75 -1.00
N GLY A 135 9.15 -2.77 -0.25
CA GLY A 135 9.27 -2.77 1.22
C GLY A 135 8.71 -4.02 1.86
N SER A 136 8.99 -4.20 3.15
CA SER A 136 8.46 -5.30 3.96
C SER A 136 8.22 -4.83 5.39
N GLY A 137 7.13 -5.28 6.00
CA GLY A 137 6.73 -4.91 7.36
C GLY A 137 6.09 -6.08 8.12
N GLY A 138 5.36 -5.76 9.20
CA GLY A 138 4.68 -6.76 10.04
C GLY A 138 3.48 -7.44 9.39
N SER A 139 2.91 -6.86 8.32
CA SER A 139 1.75 -7.40 7.61
C SER A 139 2.12 -8.21 6.35
N GLY A 140 3.25 -7.91 5.72
CA GLY A 140 3.66 -8.57 4.49
C GLY A 140 4.89 -7.95 3.83
N ALA A 141 5.05 -8.25 2.55
CA ALA A 141 6.04 -7.63 1.68
C ALA A 141 5.37 -7.13 0.39
N VAL A 142 5.79 -5.96 -0.10
CA VAL A 142 5.20 -5.28 -1.25
C VAL A 142 6.22 -5.23 -2.38
N PHE A 143 5.79 -5.59 -3.58
CA PHE A 143 6.61 -5.66 -4.77
C PHE A 143 5.94 -4.90 -5.91
N SER A 144 6.67 -4.06 -6.64
CA SER A 144 6.16 -3.49 -7.87
C SER A 144 6.38 -4.44 -9.04
N PHE A 145 5.41 -4.53 -9.93
CA PHE A 145 5.46 -5.29 -11.17
C PHE A 145 5.12 -4.41 -12.34
N SER A 146 5.72 -4.66 -13.50
CA SER A 146 5.28 -4.07 -14.76
C SER A 146 4.11 -4.87 -15.36
N THR A 147 3.08 -4.17 -15.82
CA THR A 147 1.94 -4.74 -16.55
C THR A 147 2.23 -4.93 -18.03
N ARG A 148 3.30 -4.31 -18.55
CA ARG A 148 3.70 -4.38 -19.96
C ARG A 148 4.85 -5.35 -20.14
N ASN A 149 4.69 -6.26 -21.09
CA ASN A 149 5.81 -7.10 -21.53
C ASN A 149 6.80 -6.22 -22.32
N ASN A 150 7.79 -5.62 -21.64
CA ASN A 150 8.81 -4.78 -22.26
C ASN A 150 9.79 -5.58 -23.15
N PHE A 151 9.69 -6.91 -23.19
CA PHE A 151 10.58 -7.77 -23.97
C PHE A 151 10.46 -7.59 -25.49
N ASN A 152 9.44 -6.90 -26.00
CA ASN A 152 9.28 -6.65 -27.45
C ASN A 152 9.88 -5.33 -27.95
N ASN A 153 10.54 -4.52 -27.10
CA ASN A 153 11.13 -3.24 -27.50
C ASN A 153 12.68 -3.25 -27.53
N VAL A 154 13.29 -4.38 -27.87
CA VAL A 154 14.73 -4.43 -28.20
C VAL A 154 14.92 -4.18 -29.72
N SER A 155 15.06 -2.89 -30.05
CA SER A 155 15.82 -2.23 -31.14
C SER A 155 15.33 -2.36 -32.62
N PRO A 156 15.33 -1.23 -33.39
CA PRO A 156 16.59 -0.84 -34.04
C PRO A 156 16.87 0.69 -34.04
N ILE A 157 18.15 1.02 -33.91
CA ILE A 157 18.85 2.10 -34.62
C ILE A 157 18.32 3.53 -34.40
N SER A 158 19.04 4.25 -33.54
CA SER A 158 19.57 5.60 -33.80
C SER A 158 18.68 6.61 -34.53
N THR A 159 17.85 7.33 -33.79
CA THR A 159 17.58 8.75 -34.09
C THR A 159 17.61 9.57 -32.80
N PRO A 160 18.57 10.49 -32.60
CA PRO A 160 18.59 11.38 -31.47
C PRO A 160 17.65 12.55 -31.77
N ASN A 161 16.42 12.52 -31.26
CA ASN A 161 15.57 13.71 -31.30
C ASN A 161 14.71 13.86 -30.04
N THR A 162 15.10 14.88 -29.27
CA THR A 162 14.26 15.80 -28.47
C THR A 162 13.50 15.26 -27.24
N ASN A 163 14.18 15.25 -26.09
CA ASN A 163 13.86 15.89 -24.80
C ASN A 163 12.38 16.19 -24.43
N LYS A 164 11.46 15.22 -24.57
CA LYS A 164 10.12 15.25 -23.94
C LYS A 164 9.63 13.86 -23.53
N GLN A 165 10.50 13.02 -22.97
CA GLN A 165 10.23 11.59 -22.79
C GLN A 165 10.70 11.02 -21.44
N THR A 166 10.46 11.73 -20.34
CA THR A 166 10.82 11.30 -18.98
C THR A 166 9.65 11.27 -17.98
N ILE A 167 8.41 11.41 -18.44
CA ILE A 167 7.22 10.91 -17.72
C ILE A 167 6.72 9.68 -18.48
N ARG A 168 7.57 8.66 -18.61
CA ARG A 168 7.18 7.35 -19.15
C ARG A 168 6.78 6.45 -17.98
N ASN A 169 5.50 6.56 -17.64
CA ASN A 169 4.59 5.53 -17.16
C ASN A 169 4.91 4.74 -15.88
N ASN A 170 4.92 5.41 -14.72
CA ASN A 170 4.55 4.73 -13.47
C ASN A 170 3.12 4.17 -13.48
N HIS A 171 2.27 4.62 -14.42
CA HIS A 171 0.97 4.03 -14.70
C HIS A 171 1.03 2.58 -15.22
N ASP A 172 2.19 2.11 -15.68
CA ASP A 172 2.36 0.73 -16.16
C ASP A 172 2.85 -0.21 -15.03
N ARG A 173 2.87 0.26 -13.76
CA ARG A 173 3.26 -0.56 -12.61
C ARG A 173 2.12 -0.75 -11.64
N ILE A 174 2.03 -1.95 -11.07
CA ILE A 174 1.14 -2.28 -9.96
C ILE A 174 1.95 -2.83 -8.79
N ALA A 175 1.52 -2.56 -7.57
CA ALA A 175 2.11 -3.14 -6.37
C ALA A 175 1.37 -4.43 -6.02
N ILE A 176 2.09 -5.51 -5.76
CA ILE A 176 1.56 -6.75 -5.21
C ILE A 176 2.05 -6.85 -3.77
N LYS A 177 1.11 -6.82 -2.82
CA LYS A 177 1.39 -7.08 -1.40
C LYS A 177 1.12 -8.55 -1.10
N VAL A 178 2.14 -9.26 -0.66
CA VAL A 178 2.04 -10.65 -0.19
C VAL A 178 2.00 -10.65 1.33
N SER A 179 0.92 -11.15 1.90
CA SER A 179 0.74 -11.19 3.36
C SER A 179 1.72 -12.16 4.01
N TRP A 180 2.00 -12.01 5.31
CA TRP A 180 2.43 -13.14 6.14
C TRP A 180 1.23 -14.01 6.49
N LYS A 181 1.47 -15.25 6.96
CA LYS A 181 0.40 -16.19 7.33
C LYS A 181 -0.52 -15.62 8.41
N GLN A 182 0.07 -15.11 9.50
CA GLN A 182 -0.69 -14.52 10.61
C GLN A 182 -1.44 -13.23 10.20
N SER A 183 -0.98 -12.54 9.16
CA SER A 183 -1.51 -11.25 8.72
C SER A 183 -2.52 -11.37 7.57
N ARG A 184 -2.87 -12.60 7.14
CA ARG A 184 -3.81 -12.84 6.04
C ARG A 184 -5.13 -12.11 6.22
N ALA A 185 -5.75 -12.21 7.40
CA ALA A 185 -7.05 -11.62 7.65
C ALA A 185 -7.00 -10.09 7.54
N SER A 186 -5.94 -9.46 8.07
CA SER A 186 -5.73 -8.01 7.99
C SER A 186 -5.50 -7.55 6.54
N VAL A 187 -4.69 -8.25 5.74
CA VAL A 187 -4.47 -7.90 4.31
C VAL A 187 -5.72 -8.12 3.45
N VAL A 188 -6.55 -9.12 3.76
CA VAL A 188 -7.87 -9.28 3.10
C VAL A 188 -8.79 -8.12 3.48
N ASN A 189 -8.84 -7.74 4.76
CA ASN A 189 -9.63 -6.62 5.24
C ASN A 189 -9.19 -5.28 4.62
N GLU A 190 -7.88 -5.06 4.50
CA GLU A 190 -7.28 -3.91 3.83
C GLU A 190 -7.87 -3.73 2.43
N CYS A 191 -7.87 -4.77 1.59
CA CYS A 191 -8.43 -4.68 0.25
C CYS A 191 -9.93 -4.34 0.24
N SER A 192 -10.72 -4.93 1.16
CA SER A 192 -12.16 -4.65 1.31
C SER A 192 -12.43 -3.19 1.70
N ILE A 193 -11.61 -2.62 2.59
CA ILE A 193 -11.71 -1.21 2.98
C ILE A 193 -11.33 -0.32 1.80
N LEU A 194 -10.21 -0.59 1.14
CA LEU A 194 -9.77 0.19 -0.02
C LEU A 194 -10.79 0.18 -1.16
N GLN A 195 -11.52 -0.93 -1.37
CA GLN A 195 -12.61 -0.99 -2.34
C GLN A 195 -13.77 -0.05 -1.97
N SER A 196 -14.09 0.13 -0.69
CA SER A 196 -15.09 1.13 -0.31
C SER A 196 -14.61 2.58 -0.33
N LEU A 197 -13.29 2.78 -0.40
CA LEU A 197 -12.67 4.09 -0.54
C LEU A 197 -12.45 4.47 -2.01
N GLU A 198 -13.07 3.76 -2.97
CA GLU A 198 -12.83 3.97 -4.41
C GLU A 198 -13.05 5.42 -4.88
N ASN A 199 -13.92 6.18 -4.19
CA ASN A 199 -14.22 7.58 -4.48
C ASN A 199 -13.44 8.58 -3.62
N VAL A 200 -12.67 8.11 -2.63
CA VAL A 200 -11.88 8.98 -1.73
C VAL A 200 -10.54 9.28 -2.39
N PRO A 201 -10.18 10.54 -2.71
CA PRO A 201 -8.96 10.84 -3.45
C PRO A 201 -7.71 10.47 -2.63
N HIS A 202 -6.54 10.44 -3.30
CA HIS A 202 -5.21 10.32 -2.65
C HIS A 202 -5.02 9.07 -1.77
N VAL A 203 -5.81 8.03 -1.98
CA VAL A 203 -5.69 6.73 -1.28
C VAL A 203 -5.33 5.64 -2.28
N VAL A 204 -4.39 4.78 -1.91
CA VAL A 204 -4.06 3.59 -2.71
C VAL A 204 -5.31 2.74 -2.96
N ARG A 205 -5.47 2.21 -4.18
CA ARG A 205 -6.63 1.41 -4.58
C ARG A 205 -6.28 -0.07 -4.54
N CYS A 206 -7.17 -0.90 -4.01
CA CYS A 206 -7.11 -2.34 -4.25
C CYS A 206 -7.67 -2.66 -5.63
N LEU A 207 -6.87 -3.34 -6.45
CA LEU A 207 -7.23 -3.79 -7.79
C LEU A 207 -7.75 -5.22 -7.73
N GLY A 208 -9.07 -5.38 -7.75
CA GLY A 208 -9.69 -6.71 -7.76
C GLY A 208 -9.76 -7.37 -6.39
N GLN A 209 -9.89 -8.69 -6.39
CA GLN A 209 -10.03 -9.51 -5.17
C GLN A 209 -8.69 -10.09 -4.71
N PRO A 210 -8.53 -10.42 -3.41
CA PRO A 210 -7.34 -11.10 -2.93
C PRO A 210 -7.14 -12.47 -3.59
N ASN A 211 -5.92 -12.74 -4.06
CA ASN A 211 -5.52 -14.02 -4.65
C ASN A 211 -4.77 -14.89 -3.63
N PRO A 212 -4.91 -16.22 -3.66
CA PRO A 212 -4.06 -17.10 -2.86
C PRO A 212 -2.59 -16.99 -3.33
N TYR A 213 -1.66 -17.02 -2.38
CA TYR A 213 -0.24 -17.05 -2.70
C TYR A 213 0.21 -18.48 -3.08
N PRO A 214 0.73 -18.74 -4.29
CA PRO A 214 0.81 -20.10 -4.83
C PRO A 214 1.89 -20.99 -4.19
N TYR A 215 2.87 -20.41 -3.49
CA TYR A 215 4.00 -21.16 -2.93
C TYR A 215 3.86 -21.51 -1.46
N GLU A 216 2.86 -20.95 -0.77
CA GLU A 216 2.69 -21.17 0.66
C GLU A 216 1.23 -20.97 1.09
N ASP A 217 0.62 -22.07 1.50
CA ASP A 217 -0.77 -22.08 2.00
C ASP A 217 -0.96 -21.12 3.17
N GLY A 218 -2.14 -20.48 3.19
CA GLY A 218 -2.51 -19.55 4.25
C GLY A 218 -2.02 -18.11 4.03
N ARG A 219 -1.28 -17.82 2.95
CA ARG A 219 -0.94 -16.45 2.55
C ARG A 219 -1.82 -15.96 1.41
N VAL A 220 -1.96 -14.64 1.29
CA VAL A 220 -2.72 -13.99 0.21
C VAL A 220 -1.87 -12.92 -0.48
N MET A 221 -2.26 -12.58 -1.70
CA MET A 221 -1.75 -11.46 -2.47
C MET A 221 -2.88 -10.49 -2.78
N ILE A 222 -2.64 -9.20 -2.62
CA ILE A 222 -3.53 -8.15 -3.12
C ILE A 222 -2.77 -7.27 -4.10
N ALA A 223 -3.45 -6.76 -5.12
CA ALA A 223 -2.88 -5.81 -6.08
C ALA A 223 -3.30 -4.39 -5.71
N LEU A 224 -2.37 -3.44 -5.80
CA LEU A 224 -2.48 -2.08 -5.30
C LEU A 224 -2.00 -1.08 -6.37
N ASN A 225 -2.67 0.09 -6.45
CA ASN A 225 -2.33 1.16 -7.39
C ASN A 225 -2.76 2.55 -6.87
N PRO A 226 -2.00 3.63 -7.08
CA PRO A 226 -0.75 3.69 -7.83
C PRO A 226 0.48 3.22 -7.07
N VAL A 227 1.51 2.86 -7.83
CA VAL A 227 2.87 2.67 -7.33
C VAL A 227 3.57 4.01 -7.37
N VAL A 228 3.99 4.51 -6.21
CA VAL A 228 4.84 5.70 -6.13
C VAL A 228 6.29 5.25 -6.19
N THR A 229 6.91 5.35 -7.36
CA THR A 229 8.35 5.17 -7.52
C THR A 229 9.02 6.48 -7.85
N SER A 230 10.20 6.67 -7.28
CA SER A 230 11.01 7.85 -7.50
C SER A 230 11.79 7.70 -8.81
N ASP A 231 11.18 8.06 -9.93
CA ASP A 231 11.80 7.87 -11.25
C ASP A 231 13.05 8.76 -11.45
N THR A 232 13.16 9.85 -10.67
CA THR A 232 14.18 10.88 -10.85
C THR A 232 15.24 10.89 -9.75
N SER A 233 14.89 10.53 -8.51
CA SER A 233 15.83 10.45 -7.39
C SER A 233 15.19 9.72 -6.21
N PRO A 234 15.85 8.75 -5.55
CA PRO A 234 15.33 8.09 -4.33
C PRO A 234 14.91 9.07 -3.22
N ASP A 235 15.38 10.32 -3.28
CA ASP A 235 15.03 11.39 -2.36
C ASP A 235 13.76 12.18 -2.76
N SER A 236 13.03 11.80 -3.82
CA SER A 236 11.86 12.56 -4.30
C SER A 236 10.61 12.33 -3.45
N ILE A 237 10.55 11.27 -2.65
CA ILE A 237 9.42 10.94 -1.78
C ILE A 237 9.78 11.20 -0.32
N THR A 238 8.80 11.66 0.47
CA THR A 238 8.91 11.90 1.92
C THR A 238 7.61 11.51 2.62
N SER A 239 7.66 11.28 3.93
CA SER A 239 6.46 11.12 4.78
C SER A 239 6.08 12.40 5.53
N SER A 240 6.86 13.48 5.38
CA SER A 240 6.66 14.74 6.12
C SER A 240 6.52 15.93 5.18
N VAL A 241 5.46 16.72 5.41
CA VAL A 241 5.18 17.98 4.69
C VAL A 241 6.31 19.02 4.90
N ASN A 242 7.03 18.97 6.03
CA ASN A 242 8.18 19.84 6.28
C ASN A 242 9.32 19.64 5.27
N ASN A 243 9.41 18.46 4.65
CA ASN A 243 10.43 18.14 3.66
C ASN A 243 9.93 18.33 2.21
N VAL A 244 8.69 18.77 2.03
CA VAL A 244 8.13 19.15 0.73
C VAL A 244 8.60 20.56 0.38
N LYS A 245 8.80 20.83 -0.91
CA LYS A 245 9.21 22.13 -1.42
C LYS A 245 8.30 23.25 -0.87
N PRO A 246 8.87 24.27 -0.21
CA PRO A 246 8.07 25.33 0.39
C PRO A 246 7.19 26.08 -0.62
N GLY A 247 6.04 26.55 -0.14
CA GLY A 247 5.06 27.29 -0.95
C GLY A 247 3.96 26.38 -1.51
N VAL A 248 3.76 26.41 -2.83
CA VAL A 248 2.60 25.76 -3.47
C VAL A 248 2.53 24.26 -3.23
N ALA A 249 3.67 23.55 -3.26
CA ALA A 249 3.69 22.09 -3.06
C ALA A 249 3.29 21.70 -1.62
N GLN A 250 3.77 22.43 -0.61
CA GLN A 250 3.32 22.20 0.77
C GLN A 250 1.83 22.47 0.96
N ILE A 251 1.31 23.54 0.36
CA ILE A 251 -0.12 23.86 0.40
C ILE A 251 -0.94 22.76 -0.30
N ASN A 252 -0.44 22.23 -1.43
CA ASN A 252 -1.05 21.10 -2.13
C ASN A 252 -1.09 19.85 -1.25
N ALA A 253 0.02 19.52 -0.56
CA ALA A 253 0.08 18.39 0.35
C ALA A 253 -0.93 18.50 1.50
N VAL A 254 -1.03 19.68 2.12
CA VAL A 254 -2.03 19.97 3.17
C VAL A 254 -3.44 19.76 2.64
N LYS A 255 -3.74 20.26 1.44
CA LYS A 255 -5.03 20.06 0.79
C LYS A 255 -5.32 18.57 0.57
N CYS A 256 -4.39 17.80 0.01
CA CYS A 256 -4.55 16.36 -0.20
C CYS A 256 -4.81 15.60 1.12
N ILE A 257 -4.11 15.96 2.20
CA ILE A 257 -4.30 15.37 3.53
C ILE A 257 -5.74 15.61 4.03
N LEU A 258 -6.22 16.85 3.94
CA LEU A 258 -7.56 17.22 4.41
C LEU A 258 -8.69 16.59 3.58
N GLU A 259 -8.57 16.64 2.24
CA GLU A 259 -9.52 15.98 1.32
C GLU A 259 -9.61 14.46 1.62
N THR A 260 -8.47 13.82 1.87
CA THR A 260 -8.44 12.39 2.22
C THR A 260 -9.11 12.13 3.56
N MET A 261 -8.77 12.92 4.57
CA MET A 261 -9.34 12.79 5.92
C MET A 261 -10.87 12.87 5.86
N VAL A 262 -11.40 13.93 5.25
CA VAL A 262 -12.85 14.13 5.14
C VAL A 262 -13.50 13.00 4.33
N GLY A 263 -12.93 12.64 3.17
CA GLY A 263 -13.46 11.57 2.33
C GLY A 263 -13.48 10.20 3.02
N MET A 264 -12.44 9.85 3.79
CA MET A 264 -12.42 8.62 4.58
C MET A 264 -13.52 8.61 5.65
N LEU A 265 -13.67 9.71 6.38
CA LEU A 265 -14.70 9.87 7.42
C LEU A 265 -16.11 9.76 6.85
N GLN A 266 -16.36 10.37 5.68
CA GLN A 266 -17.64 10.25 4.98
C GLN A 266 -17.94 8.82 4.53
N SER A 267 -16.90 8.09 4.12
CA SER A 267 -17.01 6.67 3.75
C SER A 267 -17.18 5.77 4.98
N GLY A 268 -17.21 6.35 6.18
CA GLY A 268 -17.36 5.64 7.43
C GLY A 268 -16.11 4.86 7.83
N VAL A 269 -14.93 5.30 7.41
CA VAL A 269 -13.65 4.61 7.59
C VAL A 269 -12.66 5.50 8.34
N TYR A 270 -11.86 4.88 9.19
CA TYR A 270 -10.68 5.48 9.84
C TYR A 270 -9.54 4.47 9.88
N THR A 271 -8.33 4.93 10.18
CA THR A 271 -7.18 4.06 10.47
C THR A 271 -6.40 4.58 11.66
N ILE A 272 -5.71 3.67 12.35
CA ILE A 272 -4.84 3.98 13.50
C ILE A 272 -3.36 3.99 13.13
N ASP A 273 -3.03 3.85 11.84
CA ASP A 273 -1.66 3.87 11.35
C ASP A 273 -1.59 4.71 10.06
N VAL A 274 -1.47 6.03 10.23
CA VAL A 274 -1.44 6.97 9.11
C VAL A 274 -0.06 6.96 8.43
N GLN A 275 0.01 6.41 7.22
CA GLN A 275 1.25 6.33 6.44
C GLN A 275 1.14 7.06 5.07
N PRO A 276 1.56 8.34 4.98
CA PRO A 276 1.58 9.08 3.73
C PRO A 276 2.89 8.86 2.94
N LEU A 277 2.78 8.74 1.62
CA LEU A 277 3.85 8.96 0.66
C LEU A 277 3.62 10.31 -0.03
N ILE A 278 4.56 11.25 0.09
CA ILE A 278 4.41 12.61 -0.41
C ILE A 278 5.53 12.90 -1.43
N ASP A 279 5.15 13.33 -2.63
CA ASP A 279 6.11 13.84 -3.60
C ASP A 279 6.63 15.21 -3.15
N ARG A 280 7.96 15.36 -3.08
CA ARG A 280 8.58 16.59 -2.55
C ARG A 280 8.40 17.80 -3.47
N ASP A 281 8.23 17.60 -4.77
CA ASP A 281 8.21 18.66 -5.76
C ASP A 281 6.78 19.14 -6.06
N SER A 282 5.83 18.22 -6.19
CA SER A 282 4.41 18.54 -6.43
C SER A 282 3.60 18.65 -5.16
N GLY A 283 4.01 17.98 -4.08
CA GLY A 283 3.21 17.84 -2.88
C GLY A 283 2.04 16.87 -3.01
N ASP A 284 1.99 16.07 -4.08
CA ASP A 284 0.95 15.04 -4.20
C ASP A 284 1.13 13.99 -3.10
N VAL A 285 0.03 13.62 -2.46
CA VAL A 285 0.02 12.69 -1.34
C VAL A 285 -0.69 11.41 -1.75
N ILE A 286 -0.17 10.27 -1.32
CA ILE A 286 -0.85 8.97 -1.40
C ILE A 286 -0.75 8.28 -0.06
N PHE A 287 -1.89 8.03 0.56
CA PHE A 287 -1.98 7.23 1.78
C PHE A 287 -1.94 5.75 1.42
N ILE A 288 -1.10 5.02 2.15
CA ILE A 288 -0.85 3.58 1.99
C ILE A 288 -1.07 2.85 3.31
N ASP A 289 -0.99 1.52 3.24
CA ASP A 289 -1.04 0.60 4.38
C ASP A 289 -2.32 0.70 5.23
N PHE A 290 -3.42 0.14 4.72
CA PHE A 290 -4.72 0.16 5.40
C PHE A 290 -4.97 -1.14 6.18
N THR A 291 -3.92 -1.80 6.66
CA THR A 291 -4.02 -3.06 7.42
C THR A 291 -4.69 -2.89 8.78
N GLU A 292 -4.56 -1.69 9.36
CA GLU A 292 -5.16 -1.29 10.64
C GLU A 292 -6.31 -0.28 10.40
N ALA A 293 -6.94 -0.34 9.23
CA ALA A 293 -8.13 0.45 8.95
C ALA A 293 -9.40 -0.27 9.43
N HIS A 294 -10.39 0.51 9.85
CA HIS A 294 -11.66 0.05 10.39
C HIS A 294 -12.83 0.86 9.84
N ARG A 295 -14.02 0.27 9.90
CA ARG A 295 -15.29 0.98 9.65
C ARG A 295 -15.92 1.38 10.97
N PHE A 296 -16.66 2.49 10.99
CA PHE A 296 -17.50 2.83 12.12
C PHE A 296 -18.55 1.75 12.37
N SER A 297 -18.85 1.51 13.64
CA SER A 297 -20.08 0.83 14.02
C SER A 297 -21.27 1.79 13.88
N TYR A 298 -22.46 1.26 13.60
CA TYR A 298 -23.71 2.03 13.68
C TYR A 298 -24.63 1.42 14.75
N PRO A 299 -24.90 2.14 15.86
CA PRO A 299 -24.44 3.49 16.19
C PRO A 299 -22.94 3.57 16.54
N ILE A 300 -22.33 4.76 16.38
CA ILE A 300 -20.91 5.01 16.73
C ILE A 300 -20.71 4.76 18.22
N THR A 301 -19.79 3.84 18.53
CA THR A 301 -19.42 3.43 19.89
C THR A 301 -18.38 4.38 20.50
N SER A 302 -18.16 4.30 21.82
CA SER A 302 -17.09 5.05 22.47
C SER A 302 -15.68 4.63 22.00
N MET A 303 -15.51 3.38 21.60
CA MET A 303 -14.26 2.90 21.02
C MET A 303 -14.02 3.53 19.64
N ASP A 304 -15.05 3.59 18.80
CA ASP A 304 -14.99 4.30 17.52
C ASP A 304 -14.67 5.78 17.72
N GLU A 305 -15.28 6.45 18.71
CA GLU A 305 -15.00 7.84 19.02
C GLU A 305 -13.53 8.06 19.42
N SER A 306 -12.99 7.20 20.29
CA SER A 306 -11.57 7.30 20.68
C SER A 306 -10.64 7.08 19.50
N ALA A 307 -10.93 6.10 18.63
CA ALA A 307 -10.11 5.81 17.47
C ALA A 307 -10.22 6.90 16.40
N LEU A 308 -11.42 7.49 16.25
CA LEU A 308 -11.66 8.65 15.40
C LEU A 308 -10.83 9.87 15.87
N VAL A 309 -10.81 10.15 17.18
CA VAL A 309 -9.96 11.21 17.73
C VAL A 309 -8.49 10.96 17.41
N GLY A 310 -8.02 9.72 17.57
CA GLY A 310 -6.66 9.31 17.21
C GLY A 310 -6.36 9.55 15.74
N PHE A 311 -7.20 9.04 14.85
CA PHE A 311 -7.07 9.21 13.39
C PHE A 311 -7.01 10.70 12.99
N CYS A 312 -7.96 11.51 13.44
CA CYS A 312 -7.97 12.94 13.13
C CYS A 312 -6.71 13.62 13.67
N THR A 313 -6.29 13.30 14.90
CA THR A 313 -5.07 13.87 15.50
C THR A 313 -3.83 13.52 14.68
N GLU A 314 -3.68 12.27 14.23
CA GLU A 314 -2.55 11.85 13.40
C GLU A 314 -2.53 12.54 12.04
N MET A 315 -3.67 12.60 11.35
CA MET A 315 -3.80 13.29 10.06
C MET A 315 -3.42 14.78 10.18
N LEU A 316 -3.90 15.43 11.24
CA LEU A 316 -3.64 16.84 11.51
C LEU A 316 -2.19 17.09 11.97
N ALA A 317 -1.57 16.13 12.64
CA ALA A 317 -0.16 16.20 13.04
C ALA A 317 0.82 16.17 11.85
N LEU A 318 0.37 15.73 10.67
CA LEU A 318 1.15 15.83 9.43
C LEU A 318 1.31 17.28 8.95
N ILE A 319 0.44 18.19 9.39
CA ILE A 319 0.38 19.59 8.96
C ILE A 319 1.34 20.43 9.83
N PRO A 320 2.35 21.09 9.24
CA PRO A 320 3.25 21.97 9.98
C PRO A 320 2.50 23.15 10.62
N ASP A 321 2.98 23.60 11.78
CA ASP A 321 2.41 24.76 12.50
C ASP A 321 2.27 26.00 11.62
N SER A 322 3.24 26.23 10.72
CA SER A 322 3.26 27.38 9.80
C SER A 322 2.13 27.38 8.76
N LEU A 323 1.38 26.28 8.64
CA LEU A 323 0.28 26.10 7.68
C LEU A 323 -1.07 25.86 8.37
N LYS A 324 -1.15 25.98 9.71
CA LYS A 324 -2.38 25.70 10.47
C LYS A 324 -3.53 26.62 10.10
N GLU A 325 -3.28 27.91 9.87
CA GLU A 325 -4.31 28.86 9.46
C GLU A 325 -4.88 28.48 8.09
N VAL A 326 -4.01 28.18 7.12
CA VAL A 326 -4.40 27.75 5.76
C VAL A 326 -5.17 26.43 5.82
N ALA A 327 -4.68 25.46 6.59
CA ALA A 327 -5.36 24.19 6.81
C ALA A 327 -6.75 24.37 7.43
N SER A 328 -6.91 25.33 8.34
CA SER A 328 -8.20 25.62 8.98
C SER A 328 -9.23 26.15 7.99
N GLU A 329 -8.82 27.05 7.11
CA GLU A 329 -9.68 27.58 6.06
C GLU A 329 -10.05 26.48 5.04
N MET A 330 -9.09 25.65 4.65
CA MET A 330 -9.31 24.53 3.75
C MET A 330 -10.24 23.48 4.34
N LEU A 331 -10.06 23.10 5.61
CA LEU A 331 -10.93 22.13 6.27
C LEU A 331 -12.36 22.64 6.36
N LYS A 332 -12.56 23.93 6.68
CA LYS A 332 -13.90 24.54 6.65
C LYS A 332 -14.53 24.47 5.27
N GLN A 333 -13.77 24.79 4.22
CA GLN A 333 -14.25 24.70 2.84
C GLN A 333 -14.62 23.28 2.45
N GLU A 334 -13.80 22.29 2.84
CA GLU A 334 -14.03 20.88 2.52
C GLU A 334 -15.25 20.32 3.25
N LEU A 335 -15.49 20.73 4.49
CA LEU A 335 -16.70 20.37 5.23
C LEU A 335 -17.95 21.02 4.62
N GLN A 336 -17.85 22.26 4.14
CA GLN A 336 -18.98 22.95 3.49
C GLN A 336 -19.29 22.39 2.10
N SER A 337 -18.28 22.13 1.26
CA SER A 337 -18.47 21.55 -0.08
C SER A 337 -19.09 20.16 0.00
N SER A 338 -18.69 19.41 1.03
CA SER A 338 -19.20 18.08 1.33
C SER A 338 -20.71 18.05 1.58
N ASP A 339 -21.24 19.04 2.32
CA ASP A 339 -22.67 19.14 2.58
C ASP A 339 -23.48 19.47 1.31
N GLU A 340 -22.89 20.19 0.35
CA GLU A 340 -23.58 20.60 -0.88
C GLU A 340 -23.54 19.53 -2.00
N MET A 341 -22.46 18.75 -2.09
CA MET A 341 -22.24 17.83 -3.22
C MET A 341 -22.56 16.36 -2.92
N MET A 342 -22.65 15.94 -1.66
CA MET A 342 -22.68 14.51 -1.31
C MET A 342 -24.08 13.96 -0.97
N LYS A 343 -24.26 12.66 -1.26
CA LYS A 343 -25.47 11.88 -0.91
C LYS A 343 -25.48 11.39 0.55
N SER A 344 -24.36 11.51 1.27
CA SER A 344 -24.22 11.05 2.65
C SER A 344 -23.46 12.11 3.47
N PRO A 345 -24.14 12.92 4.30
CA PRO A 345 -23.47 13.85 5.19
C PRO A 345 -22.61 13.10 6.22
N LEU A 346 -21.60 13.77 6.76
CA LEU A 346 -20.83 13.24 7.89
C LEU A 346 -21.78 12.96 9.06
N PRO A 347 -21.59 11.86 9.81
CA PRO A 347 -22.35 11.65 11.04
C PRO A 347 -22.10 12.82 12.00
N GLU A 348 -23.14 13.34 12.66
CA GLU A 348 -23.07 14.50 13.56
C GLU A 348 -21.94 14.38 14.59
N LYS A 349 -21.80 13.21 15.21
CA LYS A 349 -20.71 12.92 16.15
C LYS A 349 -19.30 13.09 15.55
N VAL A 350 -19.13 12.84 14.25
CA VAL A 350 -17.83 13.02 13.57
C VAL A 350 -17.53 14.51 13.42
N VAL A 351 -18.54 15.31 13.08
CA VAL A 351 -18.44 16.77 13.02
C VAL A 351 -18.07 17.33 14.39
N ASP A 352 -18.77 16.91 15.45
CA ASP A 352 -18.46 17.33 16.83
C ASP A 352 -17.00 17.05 17.23
N VAL A 353 -16.47 15.87 16.84
CA VAL A 353 -15.09 15.50 17.12
C VAL A 353 -14.11 16.38 16.34
N LEU A 354 -14.36 16.63 15.05
CA LEU A 354 -13.52 17.51 14.23
C LEU A 354 -13.51 18.93 14.77
N GLU A 355 -14.68 19.47 15.14
CA GLU A 355 -14.78 20.81 15.72
C GLU A 355 -14.04 20.90 17.06
N ARG A 356 -14.15 19.88 17.91
CA ARG A 356 -13.45 19.82 19.20
C ARG A 356 -11.93 19.75 19.06
N ILE A 357 -11.41 18.98 18.10
CA ILE A 357 -9.97 18.81 17.93
C ILE A 357 -9.34 20.05 17.28
N TRP A 358 -10.06 20.71 16.38
CA TRP A 358 -9.47 21.73 15.52
C TRP A 358 -9.83 23.17 15.90
N PHE A 359 -11.02 23.41 16.47
CA PHE A 359 -11.45 24.75 16.88
C PHE A 359 -11.50 24.95 18.40
N GLY A 360 -11.39 23.87 19.19
CA GLY A 360 -11.26 23.90 20.64
C GLY A 360 -9.82 24.04 21.07
#